data_AF-A0ABD1SZK3-F1
#
_entry.id   AF-A0ABD1SZK3-F1
#
_cell.length_a   1.000
_cell.length_b   1.000
_cell.length_c   1.000
_cell.angle_alpha   90.00
_cell.angle_beta   90.00
_cell.angle_gamma   90.00
#
_symmetry.space_group_name_H-M   'P 1'
#
loop_
_entity.id
_entity.type
_entity.pdbx_description
1 polymer ?
#
loop_
_entity_poly.entity_id
_entity_poly.type
_entity_poly.pdbx_seq_one_letter_code
_entity_poly.pdbx_strand_id
1 'polypeptide(L)'
;MGFLAWYLGMLDSSPIITKSISSALIYAAADITTQTITMESYSTWDTIRTLRMAGYGMIILGPAQHMWFNFVARVLPKRDVITTFKKLLMGQLVYGPAITASFFSFNAALQGESGIEIAARLKRDLLPTLLNGLLYWPICDFFTYKIVPVHLQPLMNSSFSYLWTIYLTYMASLNKAVLDH
;
A
#
# COMPACT_ATOMS: atom_id res chain seq x y z
N MET A 1 8.66 10.82 28.75
CA MET A 1 8.17 9.78 27.81
C MET A 1 8.55 10.22 26.41
N GLY A 2 9.38 9.46 25.69
CA GLY A 2 9.79 9.82 24.32
C GLY A 2 8.70 9.54 23.28
N PHE A 3 8.79 10.15 22.09
CA PHE A 3 7.84 9.97 20.99
C PHE A 3 7.60 8.50 20.64
N LEU A 4 8.66 7.69 20.60
CA LEU A 4 8.56 6.26 20.31
C LEU A 4 7.71 5.52 21.36
N ALA A 5 7.91 5.79 22.65
CA ALA A 5 7.15 5.15 23.71
C ALA A 5 5.67 5.57 23.67
N TRP A 6 5.39 6.83 23.33
CA TRP A 6 4.03 7.30 23.09
C TRP A 6 3.38 6.58 21.90
N TYR A 7 4.07 6.47 20.76
CA TYR A 7 3.55 5.80 19.57
C TYR A 7 3.27 4.32 19.81
N LEU A 8 4.18 3.62 20.49
CA LEU A 8 3.98 2.22 20.88
C LEU A 8 2.77 2.09 21.84
N GLY A 9 2.63 2.98 22.82
CA GLY A 9 1.45 3.01 23.69
C GLY A 9 0.13 3.26 22.94
N MET A 10 0.15 4.08 21.90
CA MET A 10 -1.00 4.30 21.00
C MET A 10 -1.31 3.08 20.12
N LEU A 11 -0.29 2.31 19.72
CA LEU A 11 -0.49 1.05 19.00
C LEU A 11 -1.14 -0.02 19.88
N ASP A 12 -0.91 0.00 21.19
CA ASP A 12 -1.51 -0.95 22.12
C ASP A 12 -2.93 -0.55 22.55
N SER A 13 -3.14 0.74 22.85
CA SER A 13 -4.43 1.26 23.36
C SER A 13 -5.50 1.46 22.28
N SER A 14 -5.10 1.81 21.06
CA SER A 14 -6.02 2.07 19.94
C SER A 14 -5.42 1.59 18.61
N PRO A 15 -5.19 0.28 18.45
CA PRO A 15 -4.37 -0.28 17.38
C PRO A 15 -4.89 0.03 15.98
N ILE A 16 -6.21 -0.06 15.74
CA ILE A 16 -6.77 0.14 14.40
C ILE A 16 -6.65 1.61 14.00
N ILE A 17 -7.00 2.54 14.91
CA ILE A 17 -6.94 3.99 14.64
C ILE A 17 -5.51 4.42 14.37
N THR A 18 -4.56 4.05 15.23
CA THR A 18 -3.15 4.44 15.08
C THR A 18 -2.57 3.93 13.75
N LYS A 19 -2.88 2.69 13.35
CA LYS A 19 -2.43 2.11 12.07
C LYS A 19 -3.09 2.77 10.86
N SER A 20 -4.36 3.15 10.98
CA SER A 20 -5.11 3.87 9.96
C SER A 20 -4.56 5.27 9.72
N ILE A 21 -4.32 6.03 10.78
CA ILE A 21 -3.68 7.36 10.70
C ILE A 21 -2.27 7.24 10.11
N SER A 22 -1.49 6.27 10.59
CA SER A 22 -0.12 6.04 10.06
C SER A 22 -0.14 5.75 8.56
N SER A 23 -1.05 4.88 8.11
CA SER A 23 -1.19 4.53 6.69
C SER A 23 -1.67 5.70 5.84
N ALA A 24 -2.59 6.51 6.37
CA ALA A 24 -3.06 7.74 5.71
C ALA A 24 -1.92 8.73 5.46
N LEU A 25 -1.10 8.99 6.50
CA LEU A 25 0.05 9.89 6.40
C LEU A 25 1.09 9.38 5.40
N ILE A 26 1.36 8.07 5.41
CA ILE A 26 2.31 7.46 4.46
C ILE A 26 1.81 7.55 3.03
N TYR A 27 0.52 7.29 2.77
CA TYR A 27 -0.05 7.40 1.43
C TYR A 27 -0.12 8.85 0.94
N ALA A 28 -0.43 9.80 1.83
CA ALA A 28 -0.37 11.23 1.51
C ALA A 28 1.06 11.63 1.12
N ALA A 29 2.05 11.21 1.91
CA ALA A 29 3.46 11.46 1.61
C ALA A 29 3.89 10.83 0.28
N ALA A 30 3.48 9.58 0.02
CA ALA A 30 3.80 8.87 -1.23
C ALA A 30 3.26 9.63 -2.45
N ASP A 31 2.04 10.14 -2.35
CA ASP A 31 1.42 10.90 -3.43
C ASP A 31 2.08 12.27 -3.61
N ILE A 32 2.40 12.97 -2.52
CA ILE A 32 3.14 14.23 -2.56
C ILE A 32 4.48 14.03 -3.28
N THR A 33 5.25 13.01 -2.89
CA THR A 33 6.53 12.71 -3.54
C THR A 33 6.34 12.33 -5.02
N THR A 34 5.32 11.55 -5.33
CA THR A 34 4.98 11.20 -6.72
C THR A 34 4.68 12.43 -7.56
N GLN A 35 3.89 13.36 -7.04
CA GLN A 35 3.60 14.62 -7.70
C GLN A 35 4.89 15.43 -7.89
N THR A 36 5.76 15.55 -6.87
CA THR A 36 7.04 16.27 -7.07
C THR A 36 7.92 15.71 -8.19
N ILE A 37 7.90 14.39 -8.40
CA ILE A 37 8.74 13.73 -9.41
C ILE A 37 8.14 13.88 -10.82
N THR A 38 6.82 13.96 -10.92
CA THR A 38 6.09 13.94 -12.22
C THR A 38 5.60 15.29 -12.70
N MET A 39 5.52 16.27 -11.81
CA MET A 39 5.02 17.61 -12.14
C MET A 39 5.97 18.34 -13.09
N GLU A 40 5.42 18.79 -14.21
CA GLU A 40 6.08 19.74 -15.11
C GLU A 40 6.15 21.13 -14.44
N SER A 41 7.16 21.94 -14.78
CA SER A 41 7.49 23.20 -14.05
C SER A 41 6.35 24.22 -13.92
N TYR A 42 5.27 24.10 -14.71
CA TYR A 42 4.12 25.00 -14.69
C TYR A 42 2.84 24.37 -14.13
N SER A 43 2.90 23.13 -13.65
CA SER A 43 1.74 22.42 -13.12
C SER A 43 1.49 22.75 -11.64
N THR A 44 0.22 22.77 -11.23
CA THR A 44 -0.19 22.96 -9.84
C THR A 44 -0.40 21.63 -9.12
N TRP A 45 -0.17 21.62 -7.82
CA TRP A 45 -0.38 20.45 -6.96
C TRP A 45 -1.84 20.00 -6.91
N ASP A 46 -2.09 18.73 -7.15
CA ASP A 46 -3.42 18.11 -7.02
C ASP A 46 -3.65 17.68 -5.57
N THR A 47 -4.21 18.59 -4.77
CA THR A 47 -4.53 18.32 -3.36
C THR A 47 -5.66 17.30 -3.21
N ILE A 48 -6.59 17.23 -4.17
CA ILE A 48 -7.70 16.28 -4.15
C ILE A 48 -7.17 14.86 -4.33
N ARG A 49 -6.19 14.66 -5.20
CA ARG A 49 -5.47 13.39 -5.33
C ARG A 49 -4.79 12.99 -4.03
N THR A 50 -4.04 13.88 -3.39
CA THR A 50 -3.39 13.58 -2.09
C THR A 50 -4.42 13.18 -1.03
N LEU A 51 -5.57 13.87 -0.97
CA LEU A 51 -6.63 13.57 -0.03
C LEU A 51 -7.28 12.21 -0.29
N ARG A 52 -7.49 11.84 -1.56
CA ARG A 52 -7.98 10.50 -1.94
C ARG A 52 -7.02 9.40 -1.48
N MET A 53 -5.72 9.60 -1.68
CA MET A 53 -4.68 8.65 -1.26
C MET A 53 -4.64 8.52 0.28
N ALA A 54 -4.70 9.64 1.00
CA ALA A 54 -4.78 9.65 2.45
C ALA A 54 -6.05 8.94 2.96
N GLY A 55 -7.21 9.22 2.34
CA GLY A 55 -8.49 8.61 2.66
C GLY A 55 -8.49 7.10 2.44
N TYR A 56 -7.89 6.62 1.35
CA TYR A 56 -7.69 5.19 1.11
C TYR A 56 -6.85 4.55 2.22
N GLY A 57 -5.71 5.16 2.56
CA GLY A 57 -4.83 4.72 3.64
C GLY A 57 -5.55 4.61 4.99
N MET A 58 -6.40 5.59 5.29
CA MET A 58 -7.15 5.67 6.54
C MET A 58 -8.29 4.66 6.62
N ILE A 59 -9.15 4.61 5.61
CA ILE A 59 -10.45 3.95 5.70
C ILE A 59 -10.35 2.47 5.32
N ILE A 60 -9.52 2.15 4.32
CA ILE A 60 -9.46 0.81 3.74
C ILE A 60 -8.18 0.11 4.19
N LEU A 61 -7.02 0.69 3.87
CA LEU A 61 -5.75 -0.02 4.02
C LEU A 61 -5.39 -0.28 5.48
N GLY A 62 -5.45 0.73 6.35
CA GLY A 62 -5.07 0.60 7.76
C GLY A 62 -5.86 -0.49 8.49
N PRO A 63 -7.20 -0.49 8.43
CA PRO A 63 -8.03 -1.55 9.00
C PRO A 63 -7.77 -2.92 8.35
N ALA A 64 -7.69 -2.98 7.01
CA ALA A 64 -7.43 -4.22 6.29
C ALA A 64 -6.08 -4.85 6.67
N GLN A 65 -5.01 -4.05 6.74
CA GLN A 65 -3.69 -4.51 7.19
C GLN A 65 -3.76 -5.00 8.64
N HIS A 66 -4.41 -4.25 9.54
CA HIS A 66 -4.57 -4.69 10.93
C HIS A 66 -5.21 -6.07 10.99
N MET A 67 -6.33 -6.28 10.28
CA MET A 67 -7.04 -7.55 10.26
C MET A 67 -6.19 -8.66 9.64
N TRP A 68 -5.56 -8.38 8.50
CA TRP A 68 -4.75 -9.34 7.75
C TRP A 68 -3.55 -9.85 8.55
N PHE A 69 -2.71 -8.95 9.06
CA PHE A 69 -1.50 -9.35 9.77
C PHE A 69 -1.82 -10.10 11.07
N ASN A 70 -2.90 -9.74 11.78
CA ASN A 70 -3.36 -10.49 12.94
C ASN A 70 -3.94 -11.85 12.56
N PHE A 71 -4.72 -11.95 11.48
CA PHE A 71 -5.26 -13.21 10.99
C PHE A 71 -4.14 -14.19 10.61
N VAL A 72 -3.18 -13.73 9.80
CA VAL A 72 -2.03 -14.53 9.37
C VAL A 72 -1.17 -14.95 10.57
N ALA A 73 -0.98 -14.07 11.56
CA ALA A 73 -0.26 -14.42 12.78
C ALA A 73 -0.98 -15.48 13.62
N ARG A 74 -2.32 -15.51 13.62
CA ARG A 74 -3.11 -16.53 14.35
C ARG A 74 -3.09 -17.88 13.64
N VAL A 75 -3.28 -17.90 12.32
CA VAL A 75 -3.35 -19.15 11.53
C VAL A 75 -1.96 -19.77 11.33
N LEU A 76 -0.94 -18.91 11.17
CA LEU A 76 0.45 -19.32 10.92
C LEU A 76 1.37 -18.67 11.97
N PRO A 77 1.36 -19.12 13.24
CA PRO A 77 2.07 -18.43 14.33
C PRO A 77 3.59 -18.55 14.22
N LYS A 78 4.10 -19.59 13.56
CA LYS A 78 5.54 -19.82 13.44
C LYS A 78 6.21 -18.80 12.52
N ARG A 79 7.52 -18.59 12.73
CA ARG A 79 8.39 -17.73 11.91
C ARG A 79 9.52 -18.52 11.24
N ASP A 80 9.38 -19.84 11.14
CA ASP A 80 10.28 -20.65 10.32
C ASP A 80 10.09 -20.33 8.83
N VAL A 81 11.09 -20.69 8.02
CA VAL A 81 11.12 -20.33 6.59
C VAL A 81 9.89 -20.88 5.84
N ILE A 82 9.49 -22.12 6.13
CA ILE A 82 8.34 -22.76 5.46
C ILE A 82 7.06 -22.02 5.80
N THR A 83 6.83 -21.72 7.07
CA THR A 83 5.65 -20.96 7.50
C THR A 83 5.65 -19.55 6.90
N THR A 84 6.80 -18.87 6.84
CA THR A 84 6.91 -17.58 6.16
C THR A 84 6.54 -17.67 4.69
N PHE A 85 7.03 -18.68 3.94
CA PHE A 85 6.62 -18.88 2.56
C PHE A 85 5.12 -19.11 2.40
N LYS A 86 4.46 -19.84 3.31
CA LYS A 86 3.00 -19.98 3.32
C LYS A 86 2.29 -18.63 3.48
N LYS A 87 2.78 -17.77 4.39
CA LYS A 87 2.25 -16.41 4.57
C LYS A 87 2.39 -15.57 3.30
N LEU A 88 3.53 -15.68 2.63
CA LEU A 88 3.80 -15.01 1.36
C LEU A 88 2.80 -15.45 0.29
N LEU A 89 2.60 -16.75 0.12
CA LEU A 89 1.64 -17.28 -0.87
C LEU A 89 0.22 -16.79 -0.58
N MET A 90 -0.21 -16.79 0.69
CA MET A 90 -1.51 -16.22 1.08
C MET A 90 -1.57 -14.72 0.77
N GLY A 91 -0.49 -13.98 1.04
CA GLY A 91 -0.37 -12.57 0.71
C GLY A 91 -0.52 -12.32 -0.78
N GLN A 92 0.24 -13.01 -1.61
CA GLN A 92 0.28 -12.82 -3.06
C GLN A 92 -1.00 -13.29 -3.77
N LEU A 93 -1.67 -14.34 -3.28
CA LEU A 93 -2.84 -14.91 -3.95
C LEU A 93 -4.17 -14.33 -3.46
N VAL A 94 -4.22 -13.80 -2.23
CA VAL A 94 -5.46 -13.32 -1.62
C VAL A 94 -5.38 -11.83 -1.30
N TYR A 95 -4.46 -11.44 -0.44
CA TYR A 95 -4.42 -10.07 0.08
C TYR A 95 -4.01 -9.05 -0.97
N GLY A 96 -2.94 -9.33 -1.73
CA GLY A 96 -2.44 -8.48 -2.80
C GLY A 96 -3.51 -8.19 -3.85
N PRO A 97 -4.11 -9.21 -4.50
CA PRO A 97 -5.17 -8.99 -5.47
C PRO A 97 -6.37 -8.22 -4.89
N ALA A 98 -6.80 -8.56 -3.67
CA ALA A 98 -7.91 -7.88 -3.02
C ALA A 98 -7.62 -6.39 -2.74
N ILE A 99 -6.45 -6.07 -2.20
CA ILE A 99 -6.09 -4.70 -1.82
C ILE A 99 -5.75 -3.85 -3.05
N THR A 100 -5.17 -4.43 -4.10
CA THR A 100 -4.93 -3.71 -5.36
C THR A 100 -6.24 -3.45 -6.09
N ALA A 101 -7.16 -4.41 -6.12
CA ALA A 101 -8.48 -4.21 -6.72
C ALA A 101 -9.30 -3.16 -5.96
N SER A 102 -9.27 -3.18 -4.62
CA SER A 102 -9.95 -2.17 -3.81
C SER A 102 -9.35 -0.77 -4.02
N PHE A 103 -8.02 -0.66 -4.13
CA PHE A 103 -7.35 0.60 -4.44
C PHE A 103 -7.82 1.22 -5.77
N PHE A 104 -7.81 0.44 -6.85
CA PHE A 104 -8.25 0.93 -8.16
C PHE A 104 -9.73 1.28 -8.17
N SER A 105 -10.57 0.44 -7.54
CA SER A 105 -12.01 0.68 -7.46
C SER A 105 -12.34 1.94 -6.67
N PHE A 106 -11.69 2.12 -5.51
CA PHE A 106 -11.87 3.30 -4.65
C PHE A 106 -11.46 4.57 -5.38
N ASN A 107 -10.28 4.56 -6.02
CA ASN A 107 -9.80 5.72 -6.76
C ASN A 107 -10.69 6.09 -7.94
N ALA A 108 -11.15 5.09 -8.70
CA ALA A 108 -12.02 5.32 -9.84
C ALA A 108 -13.41 5.81 -9.41
N ALA A 109 -13.98 5.24 -8.35
CA ALA A 109 -15.24 5.72 -7.79
C ALA A 109 -15.16 7.19 -7.33
N LEU A 110 -14.07 7.59 -6.66
CA LEU A 110 -13.84 8.99 -6.28
C LEU A 110 -13.48 9.92 -7.46
N GLN A 111 -13.18 9.36 -8.64
CA GLN A 111 -13.05 10.11 -9.89
C GLN A 111 -14.39 10.28 -10.61
N GLY A 112 -15.48 9.69 -10.08
CA GLY A 112 -16.79 9.74 -10.70
C GLY A 112 -17.00 8.72 -11.82
N GLU A 113 -16.11 7.72 -11.95
CA GLU A 113 -16.28 6.65 -12.94
C GLU A 113 -17.47 5.76 -12.61
N SER A 114 -18.21 5.37 -13.64
CA SER A 114 -19.28 4.39 -13.57
C SER A 114 -18.75 2.98 -13.28
N GLY A 115 -19.63 2.09 -12.82
CA GLY A 115 -19.24 0.69 -12.56
C GLY A 115 -18.64 -0.04 -13.76
N ILE A 116 -19.03 0.33 -14.99
CA ILE A 116 -18.49 -0.24 -16.23
C ILE A 116 -17.05 0.24 -16.45
N GLU A 117 -16.78 1.52 -16.23
CA GLU A 117 -15.43 2.10 -16.34
C GLU A 117 -14.49 1.55 -15.26
N ILE A 118 -14.98 1.40 -14.03
CA ILE A 118 -14.23 0.76 -12.94
C ILE A 118 -13.85 -0.67 -13.33
N ALA A 119 -14.79 -1.46 -13.87
CA ALA A 119 -14.51 -2.82 -14.31
C ALA A 119 -13.50 -2.87 -15.46
N ALA A 120 -13.59 -1.93 -16.41
CA ALA A 120 -12.62 -1.79 -17.50
C ALA A 120 -11.22 -1.46 -16.98
N ARG A 121 -11.11 -0.52 -16.03
CA ARG A 121 -9.85 -0.17 -15.35
C ARG A 121 -9.23 -1.35 -14.64
N LEU A 122 -10.01 -2.11 -13.87
CA LEU A 122 -9.53 -3.32 -13.19
C LEU A 122 -9.00 -4.35 -14.20
N LYS A 123 -9.71 -4.60 -15.30
CA LYS A 123 -9.24 -5.52 -16.35
C LYS A 123 -7.94 -5.05 -16.99
N ARG A 124 -7.76 -3.75 -17.16
CA ARG A 124 -6.58 -3.15 -17.79
C ARG A 124 -5.37 -3.16 -16.84
N ASP A 125 -5.54 -2.73 -15.60
CA ASP A 125 -4.42 -2.33 -14.74
C ASP A 125 -4.09 -3.34 -13.63
N LEU A 126 -5.06 -4.17 -13.21
CA LEU A 126 -4.87 -5.06 -12.06
C LEU A 126 -3.78 -6.09 -12.31
N LEU A 127 -3.88 -6.86 -13.40
CA LEU A 127 -2.93 -7.92 -13.69
C LEU A 127 -1.51 -7.36 -13.95
N PRO A 128 -1.31 -6.32 -14.79
CA PRO A 128 0.01 -5.71 -14.93
C PRO A 128 0.60 -5.22 -13.61
N THR A 129 -0.21 -4.62 -12.73
CA THR A 129 0.25 -4.13 -11.42
C THR A 129 0.71 -5.28 -10.53
N LEU A 130 -0.05 -6.38 -10.49
CA LEU A 130 0.31 -7.58 -9.73
C LEU A 130 1.61 -8.20 -10.26
N LEU A 131 1.73 -8.34 -11.59
CA LEU A 131 2.93 -8.89 -12.23
C LEU A 131 4.18 -8.06 -11.96
N ASN A 132 4.09 -6.73 -12.09
CA ASN A 132 5.20 -5.83 -11.76
C ASN A 132 5.62 -5.96 -10.28
N GLY A 133 4.66 -6.24 -9.40
CA GLY A 133 4.87 -6.42 -7.98
C GLY A 133 5.43 -7.79 -7.56
N LEU A 134 5.45 -8.78 -8.46
CA LEU A 134 5.76 -10.18 -8.11
C LEU A 134 7.16 -10.41 -7.56
N LEU A 135 8.14 -9.56 -7.88
CA LEU A 135 9.47 -9.65 -7.28
C LEU A 135 9.57 -8.79 -6.02
N TYR A 136 9.00 -7.60 -6.07
CA TYR A 136 9.10 -6.61 -5.00
C TYR A 136 8.39 -7.06 -3.72
N TRP A 137 7.11 -7.42 -3.83
CA TRP A 137 6.28 -7.69 -2.66
C TRP A 137 6.69 -8.94 -1.90
N PRO A 138 7.04 -10.09 -2.53
CA PRO A 138 7.53 -11.24 -1.78
C PRO A 138 8.78 -10.97 -0.95
N ILE A 139 9.70 -10.14 -1.43
CA ILE A 139 10.92 -9.78 -0.68
C ILE A 139 10.54 -8.93 0.55
N CYS A 140 9.72 -7.91 0.35
CA CYS A 140 9.20 -7.04 1.41
C CYS A 140 8.40 -7.81 2.46
N ASP A 141 7.50 -8.70 2.01
CA ASP A 141 6.67 -9.53 2.88
C ASP A 141 7.51 -10.56 3.63
N PHE A 142 8.53 -11.16 2.99
CA PHE A 142 9.43 -12.09 3.67
C PHE A 142 10.12 -11.42 4.85
N PHE A 143 10.69 -10.24 4.61
CA PHE A 143 11.31 -9.42 5.65
C PHE A 143 10.31 -9.08 6.76
N THR A 144 9.11 -8.61 6.38
CA THR A 144 8.05 -8.22 7.31
C THR A 144 7.62 -9.38 8.22
N TYR A 145 7.33 -10.55 7.67
CA TYR A 145 6.86 -11.69 8.46
C TYR A 145 7.96 -12.37 9.27
N LYS A 146 9.20 -12.35 8.79
CA LYS A 146 10.33 -13.02 9.44
C LYS A 146 10.88 -12.21 10.62
N ILE A 147 11.01 -10.89 10.45
CA ILE A 147 11.78 -10.03 11.37
C ILE A 147 10.87 -9.13 12.19
N VAL A 148 9.80 -8.58 11.60
CA VAL A 148 9.02 -7.51 12.23
C VAL A 148 7.96 -8.06 13.20
N PRO A 149 7.83 -7.51 14.43
CA PRO A 149 6.73 -7.83 15.35
C PRO A 149 5.35 -7.53 14.74
N VAL A 150 4.35 -8.38 15.01
CA VAL A 150 3.02 -8.33 14.36
C VAL A 150 2.35 -6.95 14.47
N HIS A 151 2.51 -6.26 15.61
CA HIS A 151 1.91 -4.94 15.81
C HIS A 151 2.53 -3.86 14.90
N LEU A 152 3.79 -4.02 14.45
CA LEU A 152 4.51 -3.11 13.54
C LEU A 152 4.45 -3.52 12.07
N GLN A 153 4.00 -4.74 11.75
CA GLN A 153 3.92 -5.21 10.35
C GLN A 153 3.06 -4.31 9.44
N PRO A 154 1.89 -3.78 9.88
CA PRO A 154 1.13 -2.80 9.08
C PRO A 154 1.94 -1.56 8.74
N LEU A 155 2.67 -1.00 9.72
CA LEU A 155 3.51 0.17 9.50
C LEU A 155 4.60 -0.12 8.48
N MET A 156 5.30 -1.25 8.63
CA MET A 156 6.34 -1.69 7.70
C MET A 156 5.80 -1.89 6.27
N ASN A 157 4.65 -2.55 6.13
CA ASN A 157 4.03 -2.77 4.82
C ASN A 157 3.59 -1.45 4.16
N SER A 158 3.07 -0.49 4.93
CA SER A 158 2.79 0.86 4.43
C SER A 158 4.07 1.59 4.01
N SER A 159 5.17 1.47 4.75
CA SER A 159 6.47 2.03 4.35
C SER A 159 7.00 1.43 3.04
N PHE A 160 6.84 0.12 2.81
CA PHE A 160 7.15 -0.48 1.51
C PHE A 160 6.21 0.02 0.41
N SER A 161 4.93 0.21 0.71
CA SER A 161 3.97 0.80 -0.24
C SER A 161 4.38 2.20 -0.71
N TYR A 162 4.96 3.02 0.18
CA TYR A 162 5.52 4.32 -0.19
C TYR A 162 6.64 4.19 -1.23
N LEU A 163 7.62 3.30 -0.98
CA LEU A 163 8.73 3.07 -1.91
C LEU A 163 8.24 2.49 -3.25
N TRP A 164 7.28 1.56 -3.19
CA TRP A 164 6.64 1.00 -4.37
C TRP A 164 5.97 2.08 -5.24
N THR A 165 5.28 3.03 -4.61
CA THR A 165 4.59 4.13 -5.31
C THR A 165 5.59 5.04 -6.04
N ILE A 166 6.72 5.35 -5.40
CA ILE A 166 7.81 6.12 -6.03
C ILE A 166 8.41 5.34 -7.20
N TYR A 167 8.66 4.04 -7.03
CA TYR A 167 9.20 3.20 -8.10
C TYR A 167 8.27 3.16 -9.32
N LEU A 168 6.97 2.93 -9.13
CA LEU A 168 6.00 2.93 -10.22
C LEU A 168 5.95 4.28 -10.95
N THR A 169 6.02 5.37 -10.18
CA THR A 169 6.05 6.73 -10.71
C THR A 169 7.28 6.97 -11.57
N TYR A 170 8.44 6.56 -11.08
CA TYR A 170 9.70 6.69 -11.81
C TYR A 170 9.66 5.89 -13.12
N MET A 171 9.23 4.62 -13.07
CA MET A 171 9.09 3.77 -14.27
C MET A 171 8.11 4.35 -15.29
N ALA A 172 6.98 4.91 -14.83
CA ALA A 172 6.03 5.58 -15.71
C ALA A 172 6.64 6.82 -16.39
N SER A 173 7.44 7.61 -15.65
CA SER A 173 8.11 8.79 -16.20
C SER A 173 9.15 8.44 -17.28
N LEU A 174 9.91 7.35 -17.08
CA LEU A 174 10.85 6.85 -18.08
C LEU A 174 10.16 6.40 -19.36
N ASN A 175 9.05 5.68 -19.24
CA ASN A 175 8.29 5.23 -20.42
C ASN A 175 7.74 6.40 -21.24
N LYS A 176 7.31 7.50 -20.59
CA LYS A 176 6.89 8.73 -21.29
C LYS A 176 8.06 9.32 -22.09
N ALA A 177 9.23 9.45 -21.48
CA ALA A 177 10.41 9.99 -22.14
C ALA A 177 10.87 9.16 -23.36
N VAL A 178 10.74 7.83 -23.32
CA VAL A 178 11.09 6.96 -24.46
C VAL A 178 10.09 7.12 -25.62
N LEU A 179 8.81 7.36 -25.34
CA LEU A 179 7.78 7.53 -26.38
C LEU A 179 7.83 8.90 -27.06
N ASP A 180 8.44 9.90 -26.41
CA ASP A 180 8.61 11.26 -26.94
C ASP A 180 9.86 11.40 -27.85
N HIS A 181 10.64 10.32 -28.05
CA HIS A 181 11.83 10.23 -28.90
C HIS A 181 11.62 9.30 -30.11
#